data_AF-A0A2H0P3D8-F1
#
_entry.id   AF-A0A2H0P3D8-F1
#
_cell.length_a   1.000
_cell.length_b   1.000
_cell.length_c   1.000
_cell.angle_alpha   90.00
_cell.angle_beta   90.00
_cell.angle_gamma   90.00
#
_symmetry.space_group_name_H-M   'P 1'
#
loop_
_entity.id
_entity.type
_entity.pdbx_description
1 polymer ?
#
loop_
_entity_poly.entity_id
_entity_poly.type
_entity_poly.pdbx_seq_one_letter_code
_entity_poly.pdbx_strand_id
1 'polypeptide(L)'
;MITFMDLLKKKTKGLCSECYRIVSAQVVAKNGKAVILKKCPKHGITEGILEKDLNFFKRVIKGRYKKEPYPPSQRMLMINIAHECNLNCRLCYLTERDKRLNFKLNDVKELIRTYPGHTIIFSGGEPTLHEKLPEMISYAALRNKMTAVVTNGVRLSNHSYVRSLKNAGLSYLNFSMNGFTDRVFKKIENARLLKIKLKALANVKEYGIRTQLSFTMAKGINEDQFGRIMNYALNNNDFIFQVRARVATGIGRNIGEKNIFLSDFIKRLAAEARIPYEIILDHWLSKNAFPNAYYFNIEYFGFLMDPVISQKLGLKSEPCMMERYLSKYVGKPNASRLVSFDPRDPRRPVFALVLFSWPDSHNIDYEEIRGLNLDTVTRDKKIVPYWDGIIRNERYNFL
;
A
#
# COMPACT_ATOMS: atom_id res chain seq x y z
N MET A 1 33.25 -16.97 3.73
CA MET A 1 31.95 -16.90 4.44
C MET A 1 31.85 -15.54 5.12
N ILE A 2 30.93 -14.68 4.67
CA ILE A 2 30.69 -13.35 5.29
C ILE A 2 30.05 -13.58 6.67
N THR A 3 30.57 -12.98 7.74
CA THR A 3 30.00 -13.16 9.08
C THR A 3 28.70 -12.38 9.25
N PHE A 4 27.83 -12.78 10.17
CA PHE A 4 26.54 -12.11 10.38
C PHE A 4 26.68 -10.66 10.90
N MET A 5 27.76 -10.36 11.64
CA MET A 5 28.10 -8.98 11.99
C MET A 5 28.47 -8.15 10.75
N ASP A 6 29.02 -8.74 9.70
CA ASP A 6 29.33 -8.04 8.44
C ASP A 6 28.05 -7.74 7.63
N LEU A 7 27.02 -8.60 7.71
CA LEU A 7 25.70 -8.35 7.09
C LEU A 7 24.97 -7.15 7.72
N LEU A 8 25.17 -6.91 9.02
CA LEU A 8 24.74 -5.72 9.76
C LEU A 8 25.82 -4.64 9.80
N LYS A 9 26.73 -4.65 8.83
CA LYS A 9 27.53 -3.49 8.44
C LYS A 9 27.24 -3.13 6.99
N LYS A 10 26.01 -3.42 6.52
CA LYS A 10 25.54 -3.05 5.18
C LYS A 10 25.71 -1.55 4.98
N LYS A 11 26.69 -1.18 4.14
CA LYS A 11 26.78 0.17 3.60
C LYS A 11 25.58 0.38 2.68
N THR A 12 24.84 1.44 2.92
CA THR A 12 23.68 1.82 2.15
C THR A 12 23.62 3.34 2.03
N LYS A 13 22.51 3.86 1.50
CA LYS A 13 22.18 5.28 1.54
C LYS A 13 20.91 5.48 2.34
N GLY A 14 20.87 6.58 3.07
CA GLY A 14 19.67 7.07 3.74
C GLY A 14 19.40 8.50 3.34
N LEU A 15 18.48 9.15 4.06
CA LEU A 15 18.22 10.58 3.92
C LEU A 15 18.51 11.28 5.25
N CYS A 16 19.14 12.46 5.17
CA CYS A 16 19.28 13.30 6.35
C CYS A 16 17.89 13.69 6.86
N SER A 17 17.65 13.57 8.17
CA SER A 17 16.36 13.90 8.78
C SER A 17 16.00 15.38 8.67
N GLU A 18 17.02 16.25 8.56
CA GLU A 18 16.87 17.71 8.53
C GLU A 18 16.83 18.27 7.10
N CYS A 19 17.79 17.92 6.24
CA CYS A 19 17.90 18.53 4.91
C CYS A 19 17.52 17.63 3.75
N TYR A 20 17.06 16.41 4.03
CA TYR A 20 16.55 15.44 3.05
C TYR A 20 17.54 15.08 1.92
N ARG A 21 18.83 15.41 2.07
CA ARG A 21 19.88 14.98 1.14
C ARG A 21 20.13 13.48 1.31
N ILE A 22 20.44 12.82 0.19
CA ILE A 22 21.00 11.47 0.22
C ILE A 22 22.33 11.52 0.95
N VAL A 23 22.47 10.66 1.95
CA VAL A 23 23.66 10.55 2.80
C VAL A 23 24.12 9.11 2.89
N SER A 24 25.42 8.92 3.12
CA SER A 24 25.97 7.62 3.46
C SER A 24 25.32 7.08 4.73
N ALA A 25 24.96 5.81 4.72
CA ALA A 25 24.33 5.17 5.85
C ALA A 25 24.85 3.75 6.07
N GLN A 26 24.67 3.25 7.29
CA GLN A 26 25.02 1.90 7.67
C GLN A 26 23.92 1.32 8.54
N VAL A 27 23.46 0.11 8.22
CA VAL A 27 22.53 -0.62 9.08
C VAL A 27 23.33 -1.41 10.11
N VAL A 28 22.99 -1.32 11.39
CA VAL A 28 23.64 -1.99 12.53
C VAL A 28 22.61 -2.65 13.46
N ALA A 29 23.05 -3.62 14.26
CA ALA A 29 22.27 -4.10 15.41
C ALA A 29 22.56 -3.26 16.65
N LYS A 30 21.51 -2.78 17.32
CA LYS A 30 21.60 -2.04 18.58
C LYS A 30 20.41 -2.39 19.47
N ASN A 31 20.65 -2.83 20.69
CA ASN A 31 19.62 -3.14 21.69
C ASN A 31 18.50 -4.06 21.17
N GLY A 32 18.85 -5.13 20.44
CA GLY A 32 17.89 -6.07 19.87
C GLY A 32 17.06 -5.53 18.69
N LYS A 33 17.43 -4.38 18.13
CA LYS A 33 16.77 -3.72 16.98
C LYS A 33 17.71 -3.61 15.78
N ALA A 34 17.15 -3.47 14.58
CA ALA A 34 17.87 -3.05 13.38
C ALA A 34 17.79 -1.52 13.24
N VAL A 35 18.94 -0.86 13.26
CA VAL A 35 19.06 0.61 13.28
C VAL A 35 19.86 1.05 12.06
N ILE A 36 19.40 2.11 11.38
CA ILE A 36 20.17 2.79 10.34
C ILE A 36 20.87 4.02 10.93
N LEU A 37 22.19 4.05 10.82
CA LEU A 37 23.04 5.19 11.15
C LEU A 37 23.30 5.97 9.88
N LYS A 38 23.07 7.28 9.89
CA LYS A 38 23.16 8.15 8.71
C LYS A 38 24.10 9.31 9.01
N LYS A 39 25.11 9.51 8.17
CA LYS A 39 26.12 10.57 8.35
C LYS A 39 25.90 11.71 7.36
N CYS A 40 25.42 12.84 7.84
CA CYS A 40 25.29 14.08 7.08
C CYS A 40 26.50 15.00 7.32
N PRO A 41 27.14 15.55 6.28
CA PRO A 41 28.23 16.51 6.46
C PRO A 41 27.83 17.79 7.21
N LYS A 42 26.54 18.17 7.17
CA LYS A 42 26.02 19.39 7.80
C LYS A 42 25.37 19.15 9.17
N HIS A 43 24.69 18.02 9.36
CA HIS A 43 23.86 17.76 10.55
C HIS A 43 24.36 16.57 11.38
N GLY A 44 25.59 16.10 11.13
CA GLY A 44 26.21 15.03 11.91
C GLY A 44 25.57 13.65 11.68
N ILE A 45 25.68 12.80 12.71
CA ILE A 45 25.18 11.42 12.68
C ILE A 45 23.77 11.39 13.29
N THR A 46 22.85 10.75 12.58
CA THR A 46 21.47 10.51 13.05
C THR A 46 21.17 9.02 13.01
N GLU A 47 20.30 8.57 13.91
CA GLU A 47 19.87 7.18 14.00
C GLU A 47 18.38 7.05 13.66
N GLY A 48 17.99 5.94 13.06
CA GLY A 48 16.58 5.57 12.86
C GLY A 48 16.35 4.09 13.01
N ILE A 49 15.23 3.69 13.60
CA ILE A 49 14.88 2.27 13.74
C ILE A 49 14.23 1.80 12.45
N LEU A 50 14.88 0.87 11.74
CA LEU A 50 14.31 0.23 10.56
C LEU A 50 13.26 -0.80 10.96
N GLU A 51 13.59 -1.57 11.99
CA GLU A 51 12.78 -2.67 12.49
C GLU A 51 13.14 -2.92 13.95
N LYS A 52 12.13 -3.08 14.79
CA LYS A 52 12.32 -3.27 16.23
C LYS A 52 12.70 -4.71 16.58
N ASP A 53 12.33 -5.67 15.74
CA ASP A 53 12.62 -7.08 15.94
C ASP A 53 13.85 -7.46 15.11
N LEU A 54 15.03 -7.45 15.74
CA LEU A 54 16.27 -7.76 15.05
C LEU A 54 16.21 -9.15 14.41
N ASN A 55 15.64 -10.17 15.07
CA ASN A 55 15.58 -11.54 14.57
C ASN A 55 14.74 -11.64 13.29
N PHE A 56 13.59 -10.96 13.25
CA PHE A 56 12.82 -10.81 12.03
C PHE A 56 13.65 -10.14 10.93
N PHE A 57 14.32 -9.02 11.24
CA PHE A 57 15.17 -8.33 10.25
C PHE A 57 16.29 -9.23 9.71
N LYS A 58 16.93 -10.05 10.56
CA LYS A 58 17.97 -11.02 10.13
C LYS A 58 17.44 -11.97 9.07
N ARG A 59 16.21 -12.47 9.23
CA ARG A 59 15.58 -13.41 8.29
C ARG A 59 15.23 -12.75 6.98
N VAL A 60 14.68 -11.53 7.04
CA VAL A 60 14.36 -10.71 5.88
C VAL A 60 15.60 -10.47 5.01
N ILE A 61 16.73 -10.06 5.60
CA ILE A 61 17.93 -9.75 4.82
C ILE A 61 18.65 -10.99 4.27
N LYS A 62 18.49 -12.17 4.91
CA LYS A 62 19.04 -13.44 4.43
C LYS A 62 18.35 -13.93 3.15
N GLY A 63 17.05 -13.69 3.02
CA GLY A 63 16.26 -14.10 1.85
C GLY A 63 16.41 -13.19 0.62
N ARG A 64 17.41 -12.31 0.58
CA ARG A 64 17.57 -11.33 -0.50
C ARG A 64 18.23 -11.94 -1.73
N TYR A 65 17.52 -11.90 -2.85
CA TYR A 65 18.09 -12.10 -4.17
C TYR A 65 18.40 -10.76 -4.85
N LYS A 66 19.19 -10.79 -5.93
CA LYS A 66 19.53 -9.60 -6.71
C LYS A 66 18.25 -8.98 -7.30
N LYS A 67 18.05 -7.68 -7.07
CA LYS A 67 16.89 -6.94 -7.55
C LYS A 67 17.05 -6.63 -9.04
N GLU A 68 16.30 -7.33 -9.88
CA GLU A 68 16.14 -6.95 -11.28
C GLU A 68 15.18 -5.75 -11.39
N PRO A 69 15.38 -4.83 -12.35
CA PRO A 69 14.44 -3.76 -12.62
C PRO A 69 13.06 -4.33 -12.98
N TYR A 70 12.00 -3.67 -12.48
CA TYR A 70 10.65 -4.02 -12.90
C TYR A 70 10.46 -3.76 -14.40
N PRO A 71 9.90 -4.71 -15.16
CA PRO A 71 9.61 -4.49 -16.57
C PRO A 71 8.57 -3.36 -16.72
N PRO A 72 8.54 -2.66 -17.87
CA PRO A 72 7.59 -1.56 -18.11
C PRO A 72 6.13 -1.95 -17.81
N SER A 73 5.72 -3.18 -18.11
CA SER A 73 4.39 -3.72 -17.82
C SER A 73 3.99 -3.68 -16.34
N GLN A 74 4.98 -3.63 -15.44
CA GLN A 74 4.76 -3.59 -13.99
C GLN A 74 5.01 -2.20 -13.39
N ARG A 75 5.42 -1.21 -14.19
CA ARG A 75 5.63 0.17 -13.72
C ARG A 75 4.31 0.94 -13.66
N MET A 76 4.20 1.79 -12.65
CA MET A 76 3.01 2.59 -12.33
C MET A 76 3.40 4.07 -12.20
N LEU A 77 2.62 4.96 -12.81
CA LEU A 77 2.78 6.41 -12.63
C LEU A 77 1.65 6.95 -11.76
N MET A 78 1.98 7.55 -10.62
CA MET A 78 1.03 8.31 -9.82
C MET A 78 1.08 9.79 -10.20
N ILE A 79 -0.05 10.36 -10.55
CA ILE A 79 -0.19 11.78 -10.89
C ILE A 79 -1.12 12.42 -9.87
N ASN A 80 -0.61 13.37 -9.07
CA ASN A 80 -1.43 14.19 -8.19
C ASN A 80 -2.16 15.24 -9.04
N ILE A 81 -3.30 14.87 -9.63
CA ILE A 81 -4.02 15.75 -10.57
C ILE A 81 -4.79 16.88 -9.88
N ALA A 82 -5.11 16.71 -8.60
CA ALA A 82 -5.86 17.66 -7.80
C ALA A 82 -5.14 17.98 -6.50
N HIS A 83 -5.07 19.25 -6.11
CA HIS A 83 -4.48 19.67 -4.84
C HIS A 83 -5.57 20.07 -3.84
N GLU A 84 -6.78 20.39 -4.30
CA GLU A 84 -7.95 20.53 -3.45
C GLU A 84 -8.42 19.19 -2.85
N CYS A 85 -9.05 19.23 -1.68
CA CYS A 85 -9.63 18.06 -1.02
C CYS A 85 -10.85 18.48 -0.19
N ASN A 86 -11.89 17.66 -0.18
CA ASN A 86 -13.10 17.85 0.61
C ASN A 86 -13.00 17.26 2.03
N LEU A 87 -11.81 16.82 2.47
CA LEU A 87 -11.51 16.35 3.82
C LEU A 87 -10.25 17.02 4.38
N ASN A 88 -10.16 17.07 5.71
CA ASN A 88 -9.04 17.69 6.42
C ASN A 88 -8.30 16.69 7.32
N CYS A 89 -7.84 15.58 6.75
CA CYS A 89 -7.29 14.45 7.48
C CYS A 89 -6.02 14.79 8.27
N ARG A 90 -5.93 14.33 9.52
CA ARG A 90 -4.76 14.50 10.39
C ARG A 90 -3.57 13.59 10.05
N LEU A 91 -3.72 12.70 9.07
CA LEU A 91 -2.67 11.81 8.51
C LEU A 91 -2.33 12.14 7.05
N CYS A 92 -2.61 13.36 6.60
CA CYS A 92 -2.46 13.69 5.18
C CYS A 92 -1.02 14.06 4.82
N TYR A 93 -0.45 13.33 3.84
CA TYR A 93 0.88 13.63 3.30
C TYR A 93 0.89 14.85 2.35
N LEU A 94 -0.24 15.15 1.70
CA LEU A 94 -0.43 16.38 0.93
C LEU A 94 -1.15 17.39 1.82
N THR A 95 -0.48 18.44 2.24
CA THR A 95 -1.07 19.46 3.13
C THR A 95 -1.54 20.71 2.38
N GLU A 96 -0.90 21.03 1.25
CA GLU A 96 -1.30 22.14 0.38
C GLU A 96 -2.69 21.86 -0.26
N ARG A 97 -3.53 22.89 -0.33
CA ARG A 97 -4.95 22.81 -0.75
C ARG A 97 -5.32 23.87 -1.77
N ASP A 98 -4.45 24.11 -2.76
CA ASP A 98 -4.66 25.13 -3.77
C ASP A 98 -5.14 24.53 -5.10
N LYS A 99 -6.41 24.75 -5.44
CA LYS A 99 -7.01 24.31 -6.72
C LYS A 99 -6.25 24.83 -7.95
N ARG A 100 -5.56 25.97 -7.86
CA ARG A 100 -4.78 26.55 -8.98
C ARG A 100 -3.60 25.67 -9.38
N LEU A 101 -3.17 24.77 -8.51
CA LEU A 101 -2.11 23.80 -8.76
C LEU A 101 -2.60 22.52 -9.45
N ASN A 102 -3.92 22.35 -9.65
CA ASN A 102 -4.46 21.19 -10.34
C ASN A 102 -3.86 21.07 -11.75
N PHE A 103 -3.53 19.84 -12.15
CA PHE A 103 -2.96 19.58 -13.46
C PHE A 103 -4.03 19.78 -14.55
N LYS A 104 -3.68 20.53 -15.59
CA LYS A 104 -4.56 20.69 -16.75
C LYS A 104 -4.65 19.38 -17.53
N LEU A 105 -5.78 19.14 -18.20
CA LEU A 105 -6.02 17.95 -19.00
C LEU A 105 -4.88 17.65 -19.99
N ASN A 106 -4.41 18.68 -20.72
CA ASN A 106 -3.36 18.50 -21.74
C ASN A 106 -2.01 18.08 -21.12
N ASP A 107 -1.68 18.58 -19.93
CA ASP A 107 -0.46 18.19 -19.22
C ASP A 107 -0.50 16.72 -18.83
N VAL A 108 -1.64 16.27 -18.30
CA VAL A 108 -1.85 14.85 -17.94
C VAL A 108 -1.81 13.97 -19.18
N LYS A 109 -2.41 14.40 -20.30
CA LYS A 109 -2.38 13.66 -21.58
C LYS A 109 -0.94 13.47 -22.09
N GLU A 110 -0.10 14.49 -21.95
CA GLU A 110 1.30 14.44 -22.38
C GLU A 110 2.13 13.49 -21.50
N LEU A 111 1.94 13.54 -20.17
CA LEU A 111 2.56 12.61 -19.24
C LEU A 111 2.17 11.16 -19.53
N ILE A 112 0.88 10.90 -19.79
CA ILE A 112 0.40 9.55 -20.14
C ILE A 112 0.98 9.07 -21.48
N ARG A 113 1.10 9.97 -22.47
CA ARG A 113 1.62 9.66 -23.80
C ARG A 113 3.09 9.24 -23.75
N THR A 114 3.89 9.89 -22.91
CA THR A 114 5.34 9.70 -22.83
C THR A 114 5.74 8.62 -21.82
N TYR A 115 4.86 8.27 -20.87
CA TYR A 115 5.18 7.28 -19.85
C TYR A 115 5.18 5.84 -20.39
N PRO A 116 6.29 5.08 -20.28
CA PRO A 116 6.37 3.72 -20.80
C PRO A 116 5.62 2.69 -19.94
N GLY A 117 5.36 3.00 -18.66
CA GLY A 117 4.72 2.05 -17.75
C GLY A 117 3.22 1.83 -18.04
N HIS A 118 2.68 0.71 -17.57
CA HIS A 118 1.33 0.27 -17.92
C HIS A 118 0.22 0.91 -17.09
N THR A 119 0.47 1.22 -15.82
CA THR A 119 -0.59 1.71 -14.91
C THR A 119 -0.49 3.21 -14.69
N ILE A 120 -1.63 3.91 -14.81
CA ILE A 120 -1.78 5.33 -14.45
C ILE A 120 -2.68 5.43 -13.23
N ILE A 121 -2.17 6.04 -12.16
CA ILE A 121 -2.86 6.22 -10.89
C ILE A 121 -3.14 7.71 -10.70
N PHE A 122 -4.40 8.09 -10.81
CA PHE A 122 -4.86 9.45 -10.51
C PHE A 122 -5.02 9.61 -9.00
N SER A 123 -4.31 10.56 -8.43
CA SER A 123 -4.23 10.85 -7.00
C SER A 123 -4.29 12.36 -6.77
N GLY A 124 -3.95 12.79 -5.55
CA GLY A 124 -3.91 14.20 -5.16
C GLY A 124 -4.49 14.40 -3.77
N GLY A 125 -4.99 15.61 -3.50
CA GLY A 125 -5.85 15.89 -2.36
C GLY A 125 -7.11 15.03 -2.42
N GLU A 126 -7.98 15.29 -3.40
CA GLU A 126 -9.06 14.38 -3.80
C GLU A 126 -9.27 14.46 -5.32
N PRO A 127 -8.78 13.48 -6.11
CA PRO A 127 -8.86 13.53 -7.57
C PRO A 127 -10.30 13.55 -8.07
N THR A 128 -11.26 12.99 -7.31
CA THR A 128 -12.66 13.05 -7.69
C THR A 128 -13.24 14.46 -7.62
N LEU A 129 -12.52 15.49 -7.15
CA LEU A 129 -12.97 16.88 -7.31
C LEU A 129 -12.56 17.50 -8.65
N HIS A 130 -11.62 16.87 -9.37
CA HIS A 130 -11.18 17.36 -10.67
C HIS A 130 -12.25 17.11 -11.73
N GLU A 131 -12.79 18.19 -12.31
CA GLU A 131 -13.88 18.13 -13.31
C GLU A 131 -13.52 17.27 -14.52
N LYS A 132 -12.25 17.32 -14.94
CA LYS A 132 -11.72 16.59 -16.09
C LYS A 132 -11.24 15.16 -15.79
N LEU A 133 -11.46 14.63 -14.58
CA LEU A 133 -11.02 13.28 -14.22
C LEU A 133 -11.57 12.19 -15.19
N PRO A 134 -12.87 12.15 -15.54
CA PRO A 134 -13.36 11.15 -16.50
C PRO A 134 -12.66 11.21 -17.86
N GLU A 135 -12.35 12.41 -18.34
CA GLU A 135 -11.65 12.62 -19.62
C GLU A 135 -10.18 12.14 -19.56
N MET A 136 -9.51 12.33 -18.41
CA MET A 136 -8.16 11.82 -18.16
C MET A 136 -8.13 10.29 -18.10
N ILE A 137 -9.11 9.67 -17.42
CA ILE A 137 -9.26 8.21 -17.35
C ILE A 137 -9.50 7.65 -18.76
N SER A 138 -10.44 8.23 -19.52
CA SER A 138 -10.76 7.79 -20.88
C SER A 138 -9.54 7.86 -21.80
N TYR A 139 -8.77 8.94 -21.74
CA TYR A 139 -7.56 9.08 -22.54
C TYR A 139 -6.49 8.02 -22.22
N ALA A 140 -6.31 7.67 -20.94
CA ALA A 140 -5.39 6.61 -20.52
C ALA A 140 -5.89 5.22 -20.97
N ALA A 141 -7.18 4.93 -20.78
CA ALA A 141 -7.80 3.68 -21.15
C ALA A 141 -7.72 3.42 -22.67
N LEU A 142 -7.99 4.44 -23.49
CA LEU A 142 -7.84 4.38 -24.96
C LEU A 142 -6.40 4.08 -25.43
N ARG A 143 -5.41 4.21 -24.55
CA ARG A 143 -3.99 3.89 -24.80
C ARG A 143 -3.58 2.56 -24.15
N ASN A 144 -4.55 1.71 -23.84
CA ASN A 144 -4.33 0.42 -23.19
C ASN A 144 -3.55 0.53 -21.87
N LYS A 145 -3.70 1.65 -21.15
CA LYS A 145 -3.17 1.80 -19.80
C LYS A 145 -4.20 1.29 -18.80
N MET A 146 -3.75 0.59 -17.77
CA MET A 146 -4.59 0.29 -16.61
C MET A 146 -4.79 1.57 -15.79
N THR A 147 -6.03 1.91 -15.48
CA THR A 147 -6.37 3.17 -14.80
C THR A 147 -6.80 2.93 -13.36
N ALA A 148 -6.26 3.72 -12.45
CA ALA A 148 -6.61 3.66 -11.04
C ALA A 148 -6.90 5.05 -10.48
N VAL A 149 -7.79 5.14 -9.50
CA VAL A 149 -8.05 6.39 -8.76
C VAL A 149 -7.85 6.13 -7.27
N VAL A 150 -6.99 6.92 -6.63
CA VAL A 150 -6.83 6.96 -5.16
C VAL A 150 -7.80 7.99 -4.61
N THR A 151 -8.81 7.57 -3.84
CA THR A 151 -9.89 8.46 -3.40
C THR A 151 -10.30 8.21 -1.96
N ASN A 152 -10.77 9.26 -1.29
CA ASN A 152 -11.44 9.19 -0.01
C ASN A 152 -12.86 8.60 -0.08
N GLY A 153 -13.42 8.48 -1.29
CA GLY A 153 -14.67 7.79 -1.58
C GLY A 153 -15.95 8.59 -1.34
N VAL A 154 -15.87 9.84 -0.85
CA VAL A 154 -17.06 10.66 -0.55
C VAL A 154 -17.93 10.89 -1.79
N ARG A 155 -17.32 11.30 -2.92
CA ARG A 155 -18.05 11.58 -4.17
C ARG A 155 -18.62 10.31 -4.82
N LEU A 156 -18.09 9.13 -4.49
CA LEU A 156 -18.57 7.84 -4.98
C LEU A 156 -19.93 7.43 -4.37
N SER A 157 -20.42 8.15 -3.34
CA SER A 157 -21.80 7.98 -2.86
C SER A 157 -22.86 8.48 -3.85
N ASN A 158 -22.44 9.22 -4.88
CA ASN A 158 -23.28 9.59 -6.02
C ASN A 158 -23.18 8.53 -7.13
N HIS A 159 -24.30 7.87 -7.40
CA HIS A 159 -24.41 6.74 -8.33
C HIS A 159 -24.09 7.12 -9.79
N SER A 160 -24.56 8.27 -10.27
CA SER A 160 -24.28 8.73 -11.64
C SER A 160 -22.82 9.08 -11.83
N TYR A 161 -22.16 9.58 -10.78
CA TYR A 161 -20.73 9.83 -10.81
C TYR A 161 -19.91 8.54 -10.93
N VAL A 162 -20.27 7.49 -10.16
CA VAL A 162 -19.63 6.16 -10.29
C VAL A 162 -19.80 5.61 -11.71
N ARG A 163 -21.01 5.73 -12.29
CA ARG A 163 -21.26 5.36 -13.70
C ARG A 163 -20.33 6.10 -14.66
N SER A 164 -20.14 7.41 -14.47
CA SER A 164 -19.26 8.19 -15.35
C SER A 164 -17.81 7.70 -15.32
N LEU A 165 -17.29 7.29 -14.15
CA LEU A 165 -15.94 6.73 -14.03
C LEU A 165 -15.84 5.34 -14.68
N LYS A 166 -16.87 4.50 -14.52
CA LYS A 166 -16.93 3.19 -15.18
C LYS A 166 -16.92 3.35 -16.71
N ASN A 167 -17.77 4.24 -17.25
CA ASN A 167 -17.87 4.51 -18.68
C ASN A 167 -16.59 5.13 -19.24
N ALA A 168 -15.87 5.92 -18.44
CA ALA A 168 -14.55 6.43 -18.80
C ALA A 168 -13.47 5.34 -18.88
N GLY A 169 -13.73 4.10 -18.46
CA GLY A 169 -12.76 3.01 -18.50
C GLY A 169 -11.90 2.88 -17.24
N LEU A 170 -12.42 3.31 -16.07
CA LEU A 170 -11.74 3.11 -14.79
C LEU A 170 -11.55 1.61 -14.51
N SER A 171 -10.29 1.16 -14.35
CA SER A 171 -9.99 -0.24 -14.09
C SER A 171 -10.18 -0.63 -12.62
N TYR A 172 -9.68 0.18 -11.69
CA TYR A 172 -9.89 -0.06 -10.26
C TYR A 172 -9.79 1.18 -9.38
N LEU A 173 -10.34 1.09 -8.17
CA LEU A 173 -10.21 2.10 -7.11
C LEU A 173 -9.18 1.69 -6.07
N ASN A 174 -8.45 2.67 -5.55
CA ASN A 174 -7.78 2.58 -4.26
C ASN A 174 -8.58 3.44 -3.28
N PHE A 175 -9.46 2.79 -2.53
CA PHE A 175 -10.48 3.42 -1.69
C PHE A 175 -9.96 3.54 -0.25
N SER A 176 -9.83 4.75 0.27
CA SER A 176 -9.41 4.97 1.65
C SER A 176 -10.50 4.53 2.64
N MET A 177 -10.17 3.58 3.51
CA MET A 177 -11.08 3.02 4.52
C MET A 177 -10.30 2.72 5.80
N ASN A 178 -10.20 3.69 6.70
CA ASN A 178 -9.40 3.56 7.93
C ASN A 178 -10.15 2.88 9.09
N GLY A 179 -11.39 2.45 8.91
CA GLY A 179 -12.16 1.70 9.90
C GLY A 179 -13.64 1.61 9.57
N PHE A 180 -14.43 1.05 10.49
CA PHE A 180 -15.88 0.87 10.37
C PHE A 180 -16.65 1.57 11.49
N THR A 181 -16.11 2.66 12.02
CA THR A 181 -16.75 3.46 13.06
C THR A 181 -16.49 4.94 12.84
N ASP A 182 -17.50 5.79 13.10
CA ASP A 182 -17.30 7.25 13.04
C ASP A 182 -16.30 7.75 14.11
N ARG A 183 -16.08 7.01 15.20
CA ARG A 183 -15.01 7.30 16.17
C ARG A 183 -13.66 7.42 15.47
N VAL A 184 -13.35 6.47 14.60
CA VAL A 184 -12.08 6.42 13.88
C VAL A 184 -12.03 7.52 12.82
N PHE A 185 -13.10 7.68 12.03
CA PHE A 185 -13.14 8.72 11.00
C PHE A 185 -13.06 10.15 11.56
N LYS A 186 -13.65 10.40 12.73
CA LYS A 186 -13.50 11.67 13.44
C LYS A 186 -12.07 11.91 13.90
N LYS A 187 -11.33 10.87 14.30
CA LYS A 187 -9.93 10.99 14.73
C LYS A 187 -8.96 11.16 13.56
N ILE A 188 -9.14 10.43 12.46
CA ILE A 188 -8.20 10.44 11.32
C ILE A 188 -8.61 11.47 10.26
N GLU A 189 -9.81 11.37 9.69
CA GLU A 189 -10.29 12.21 8.58
C GLU A 189 -10.97 13.51 9.05
N ASN A 190 -11.22 13.64 10.35
CA ASN A 190 -11.94 14.75 10.97
C ASN A 190 -13.39 14.90 10.47
N ALA A 191 -14.07 13.78 10.18
CA ALA A 191 -15.45 13.78 9.70
C ALA A 191 -16.21 12.50 10.10
N ARG A 192 -17.54 12.53 10.04
CA ARG A 192 -18.39 11.33 10.13
C ARG A 192 -18.58 10.74 8.74
N LEU A 193 -17.95 9.59 8.49
CA LEU A 193 -17.82 9.06 7.13
C LEU A 193 -18.38 7.65 6.94
N LEU A 194 -18.84 6.97 8.00
CA LEU A 194 -19.21 5.56 7.87
C LEU A 194 -20.37 5.37 6.88
N LYS A 195 -21.49 6.08 7.09
CA LYS A 195 -22.68 5.96 6.24
C LYS A 195 -22.37 6.25 4.76
N ILE A 196 -21.63 7.32 4.50
CA ILE A 196 -21.31 7.75 3.13
C ILE A 196 -20.32 6.80 2.45
N LYS A 197 -19.31 6.28 3.18
CA LYS A 197 -18.35 5.31 2.64
C LYS A 197 -19.00 3.96 2.35
N LEU A 198 -19.92 3.49 3.19
CA LEU A 198 -20.69 2.27 2.92
C LEU A 198 -21.60 2.42 1.69
N LYS A 199 -22.29 3.57 1.57
CA LYS A 199 -23.07 3.88 0.35
C LYS A 199 -22.19 3.92 -0.89
N ALA A 200 -21.01 4.53 -0.80
CA ALA A 200 -20.05 4.56 -1.89
C ALA A 200 -19.58 3.15 -2.31
N LEU A 201 -19.24 2.28 -1.36
CA LEU A 201 -18.84 0.90 -1.64
C LEU A 201 -19.97 0.09 -2.28
N ALA A 202 -21.23 0.31 -1.85
CA ALA A 202 -22.40 -0.33 -2.47
C ALA A 202 -22.57 0.10 -3.95
N ASN A 203 -22.49 1.39 -4.24
CA ASN A 203 -22.54 1.88 -5.62
C ASN A 203 -21.39 1.31 -6.48
N VAL A 204 -20.17 1.30 -5.94
CA VAL A 204 -18.97 0.79 -6.62
C VAL A 204 -19.12 -0.70 -6.96
N LYS A 205 -19.69 -1.48 -6.03
CA LYS A 205 -20.00 -2.90 -6.24
C LYS A 205 -21.00 -3.10 -7.37
N GLU A 206 -22.08 -2.32 -7.41
CA GLU A 206 -23.13 -2.40 -8.42
C GLU A 206 -22.58 -2.22 -9.86
N TYR A 207 -21.61 -1.32 -10.04
CA TYR A 207 -20.95 -1.09 -11.34
C TYR A 207 -19.77 -2.04 -11.61
N GLY A 208 -19.51 -3.00 -10.73
CA GLY A 208 -18.42 -3.97 -10.87
C GLY A 208 -17.05 -3.31 -11.00
N ILE A 209 -16.81 -2.20 -10.29
CA ILE A 209 -15.49 -1.55 -10.28
C ILE A 209 -14.63 -2.26 -9.24
N ARG A 210 -13.54 -2.88 -9.72
CA ARG A 210 -12.57 -3.55 -8.84
C ARG A 210 -12.01 -2.54 -7.83
N THR A 211 -11.83 -2.96 -6.60
CA THR A 211 -11.44 -2.06 -5.51
C THR A 211 -10.35 -2.66 -4.63
N GLN A 212 -9.39 -1.82 -4.28
CA GLN A 212 -8.43 -2.04 -3.21
C GLN A 212 -8.88 -1.19 -2.01
N LEU A 213 -8.94 -1.76 -0.82
CA LEU A 213 -9.13 -0.98 0.39
C LEU A 213 -7.78 -0.54 0.94
N SER A 214 -7.63 0.76 1.17
CA SER A 214 -6.42 1.37 1.73
C SER A 214 -6.65 1.78 3.18
N PHE A 215 -5.85 1.20 4.07
CA PHE A 215 -5.93 1.35 5.51
C PHE A 215 -4.63 1.95 6.03
N THR A 216 -4.69 3.06 6.76
CA THR A 216 -3.55 3.63 7.47
C THR A 216 -3.74 3.39 8.96
N MET A 217 -2.91 2.51 9.53
CA MET A 217 -2.91 2.18 10.94
C MET A 217 -2.21 3.29 11.74
N ALA A 218 -2.93 3.91 12.66
CA ALA A 218 -2.37 4.85 13.62
C ALA A 218 -2.50 4.27 15.03
N LYS A 219 -1.37 4.24 15.74
CA LYS A 219 -1.27 3.65 17.07
C LYS A 219 -2.22 4.36 18.06
N GLY A 220 -2.94 3.58 18.87
CA GLY A 220 -3.94 4.04 19.85
C GLY A 220 -5.26 4.52 19.24
N ILE A 221 -5.49 4.34 17.93
CA ILE A 221 -6.61 4.95 17.22
C ILE A 221 -7.50 3.90 16.57
N ASN A 222 -6.94 3.13 15.63
CA ASN A 222 -7.72 2.24 14.77
C ASN A 222 -7.11 0.85 14.62
N GLU A 223 -6.16 0.45 15.46
CA GLU A 223 -5.60 -0.90 15.39
C GLU A 223 -6.72 -1.95 15.46
N ASP A 224 -7.72 -1.76 16.33
CA ASP A 224 -8.89 -2.63 16.49
C ASP A 224 -9.75 -2.79 15.22
N GLN A 225 -9.53 -1.97 14.19
CA GLN A 225 -10.27 -2.03 12.93
C GLN A 225 -9.60 -2.89 11.86
N PHE A 226 -8.35 -3.32 12.04
CA PHE A 226 -7.63 -4.09 11.01
C PHE A 226 -8.31 -5.44 10.68
N GLY A 227 -8.73 -6.20 11.68
CA GLY A 227 -9.51 -7.42 11.45
C GLY A 227 -10.85 -7.14 10.76
N ARG A 228 -11.50 -6.01 11.07
CA ARG A 228 -12.79 -5.63 10.46
C ARG A 228 -12.65 -5.34 8.97
N ILE A 229 -11.60 -4.63 8.56
CA ILE A 229 -11.34 -4.37 7.13
C ILE A 229 -10.97 -5.65 6.37
N MET A 230 -10.18 -6.52 6.98
CA MET A 230 -9.88 -7.85 6.43
C MET A 230 -11.17 -8.64 6.20
N ASN A 231 -12.01 -8.76 7.22
CA ASN A 231 -13.27 -9.50 7.13
C ASN A 231 -14.22 -8.89 6.10
N TYR A 232 -14.34 -7.56 6.04
CA TYR A 232 -15.18 -6.90 5.05
C TYR A 232 -14.70 -7.18 3.62
N ALA A 233 -13.39 -7.09 3.39
CA ALA A 233 -12.79 -7.33 2.09
C ALA A 233 -12.95 -8.78 1.64
N LEU A 234 -12.72 -9.73 2.54
CA LEU A 234 -12.91 -11.16 2.30
C LEU A 234 -14.38 -11.49 1.94
N ASN A 235 -15.34 -10.96 2.69
CA ASN A 235 -16.77 -11.15 2.42
C ASN A 235 -17.27 -10.45 1.14
N ASN A 236 -16.50 -9.51 0.59
CA ASN A 236 -16.82 -8.75 -0.61
C ASN A 236 -15.75 -8.93 -1.71
N ASN A 237 -15.14 -10.12 -1.76
CA ASN A 237 -14.05 -10.42 -2.69
C ASN A 237 -14.48 -10.46 -4.17
N ASP A 238 -15.78 -10.38 -4.44
CA ASP A 238 -16.35 -10.26 -5.78
C ASP A 238 -15.91 -8.97 -6.48
N PHE A 239 -15.71 -7.89 -5.72
CA PHE A 239 -15.17 -6.64 -6.26
C PHE A 239 -13.95 -6.11 -5.49
N ILE A 240 -13.73 -6.53 -4.24
CA ILE A 240 -12.57 -6.14 -3.42
C ILE A 240 -11.46 -7.20 -3.53
N PHE A 241 -10.43 -6.89 -4.30
CA PHE A 241 -9.35 -7.85 -4.59
C PHE A 241 -8.08 -7.61 -3.78
N GLN A 242 -8.00 -6.51 -3.03
CA GLN A 242 -6.81 -6.21 -2.23
C GLN A 242 -7.15 -5.41 -0.97
N VAL A 243 -6.47 -5.73 0.12
CA VAL A 243 -6.28 -4.81 1.26
C VAL A 243 -4.84 -4.35 1.26
N ARG A 244 -4.65 -3.03 1.22
CA ARG A 244 -3.36 -2.36 1.37
C ARG A 244 -3.35 -1.64 2.69
N ALA A 245 -2.63 -2.17 3.68
CA ALA A 245 -2.46 -1.53 4.96
C ALA A 245 -1.07 -0.89 5.07
N ARG A 246 -0.98 0.31 5.61
CA ARG A 246 0.27 1.01 5.92
C ARG A 246 0.23 1.59 7.33
N VAL A 247 1.38 1.85 7.92
CA VAL A 247 1.46 2.57 9.19
C VAL A 247 1.42 4.08 8.96
N ALA A 248 0.85 4.83 9.89
CA ALA A 248 1.02 6.27 9.98
C ALA A 248 2.50 6.61 10.16
N THR A 249 2.97 7.66 9.48
CA THR A 249 4.36 8.11 9.52
C THR A 249 4.43 9.62 9.66
N GLY A 250 5.58 10.14 10.07
CA GLY A 250 5.82 11.58 10.22
C GLY A 250 5.91 12.36 8.90
N ILE A 251 5.19 11.95 7.86
CA ILE A 251 5.18 12.64 6.57
C ILE A 251 3.93 13.52 6.48
N GLY A 252 4.11 14.83 6.25
CA GLY A 252 3.03 15.80 6.23
C GLY A 252 2.37 15.93 7.60
N ARG A 253 1.05 15.90 7.66
CA ARG A 253 0.34 15.82 8.95
C ARG A 253 0.39 14.40 9.48
N ASN A 254 0.71 14.26 10.76
CA ASN A 254 0.75 12.98 11.41
C ASN A 254 0.00 13.00 12.75
N ILE A 255 -0.56 11.85 13.12
CA ILE A 255 -1.11 11.58 14.44
C ILE A 255 -0.66 10.19 14.89
N GLY A 256 -0.36 10.07 16.17
CA GLY A 256 0.22 8.86 16.73
C GLY A 256 1.72 8.74 16.49
N GLU A 257 2.35 7.95 17.35
CA GLU A 257 3.77 7.65 17.26
C GLU A 257 4.02 6.51 16.28
N LYS A 258 5.07 6.64 15.45
CA LYS A 258 5.54 5.57 14.59
C LYS A 258 6.25 4.49 15.42
N ASN A 259 5.45 3.56 15.91
CA ASN A 259 5.89 2.45 16.77
C ASN A 259 5.48 1.07 16.25
N ILE A 260 4.85 1.01 15.07
CA ILE A 260 4.40 -0.22 14.43
C ILE A 260 5.36 -0.50 13.28
N PHE A 261 6.06 -1.62 13.35
CA PHE A 261 6.98 -2.07 12.31
C PHE A 261 6.36 -3.19 11.48
N LEU A 262 7.06 -3.65 10.44
CA LEU A 262 6.51 -4.70 9.56
C LEU A 262 6.32 -6.00 10.34
N SER A 263 7.25 -6.32 11.24
CA SER A 263 7.12 -7.46 12.16
C SER A 263 5.82 -7.42 12.97
N ASP A 264 5.41 -6.24 13.47
CA ASP A 264 4.17 -6.05 14.21
C ASP A 264 2.94 -6.28 13.34
N PHE A 265 2.99 -5.78 12.11
CA PHE A 265 1.91 -5.95 11.15
C PHE A 265 1.68 -7.41 10.79
N ILE A 266 2.76 -8.18 10.58
CA ILE A 266 2.65 -9.61 10.28
C ILE A 266 2.17 -10.38 11.53
N LYS A 267 2.64 -10.04 12.74
CA LYS A 267 2.12 -10.61 13.99
C LYS A 267 0.63 -10.31 14.18
N ARG A 268 0.20 -9.11 13.82
CA ARG A 268 -1.22 -8.74 13.86
C ARG A 268 -2.04 -9.53 12.84
N LEU A 269 -1.55 -9.65 11.60
CA LEU A 269 -2.17 -10.50 10.58
C LEU A 269 -2.29 -11.95 11.07
N ALA A 270 -1.24 -12.51 11.66
CA ALA A 270 -1.23 -13.85 12.23
C ALA A 270 -2.33 -14.03 13.28
N ALA A 271 -2.47 -13.06 14.20
CA ALA A 271 -3.52 -13.06 15.23
C ALA A 271 -4.93 -12.99 14.62
N GLU A 272 -5.17 -12.07 13.69
CA GLU A 272 -6.49 -11.90 13.03
C GLU A 272 -6.87 -13.12 12.19
N ALA A 273 -5.90 -13.67 11.44
CA ALA A 273 -6.11 -14.86 10.62
C ALA A 273 -6.13 -16.16 11.43
N ARG A 274 -5.76 -16.11 12.73
CA ARG A 274 -5.56 -17.28 13.60
C ARG A 274 -4.60 -18.31 13.00
N ILE A 275 -3.53 -17.81 12.38
CA ILE A 275 -2.49 -18.61 11.76
C ILE A 275 -1.18 -18.32 12.49
N PRO A 276 -0.40 -19.34 12.87
CA PRO A 276 0.90 -19.14 13.50
C PRO A 276 1.79 -18.18 12.69
N TYR A 277 2.34 -17.18 13.36
CA TYR A 277 3.19 -16.15 12.77
C TYR A 277 4.31 -16.72 11.88
N GLU A 278 4.97 -17.78 12.36
CA GLU A 278 6.07 -18.42 11.65
C GLU A 278 5.66 -19.02 10.31
N ILE A 279 4.45 -19.56 10.20
CA ILE A 279 3.93 -20.12 8.93
C ILE A 279 3.77 -19.02 7.89
N ILE A 280 3.22 -17.86 8.27
CA ILE A 280 3.05 -16.70 7.37
C ILE A 280 4.42 -16.18 6.94
N LEU A 281 5.32 -16.01 7.90
CA LEU A 281 6.64 -15.45 7.66
C LEU A 281 7.49 -16.33 6.75
N ASP A 282 7.57 -17.63 7.04
CA ASP A 282 8.33 -18.59 6.21
C ASP A 282 7.78 -18.66 4.79
N HIS A 283 6.46 -18.70 4.64
CA HIS A 283 5.85 -18.71 3.31
C HIS A 283 6.22 -17.45 2.53
N TRP A 284 6.04 -16.27 3.13
CA TRP A 284 6.38 -15.01 2.48
C TRP A 284 7.86 -14.93 2.10
N LEU A 285 8.78 -15.29 3.00
CA LEU A 285 10.22 -15.30 2.71
C LEU A 285 10.59 -16.30 1.61
N SER A 286 9.90 -17.43 1.50
CA SER A 286 10.16 -18.44 0.46
C SER A 286 9.66 -18.04 -0.93
N LYS A 287 8.65 -17.17 -1.02
CA LYS A 287 8.00 -16.78 -2.29
C LYS A 287 8.36 -15.38 -2.75
N ASN A 288 8.80 -14.51 -1.84
CA ASN A 288 9.15 -13.14 -2.17
C ASN A 288 10.61 -13.07 -2.64
N ALA A 289 10.85 -12.63 -3.88
CA ALA A 289 12.19 -12.50 -4.44
C ALA A 289 13.01 -11.35 -3.81
N PHE A 290 12.36 -10.38 -3.18
CA PHE A 290 13.00 -9.19 -2.61
C PHE A 290 12.37 -8.77 -1.26
N PRO A 291 12.48 -9.61 -0.22
CA PRO A 291 11.97 -9.27 1.10
C PRO A 291 12.79 -8.11 1.69
N ASN A 292 12.08 -7.15 2.30
CA ASN A 292 12.67 -6.01 3.00
C ASN A 292 11.81 -5.63 4.21
N ALA A 293 12.30 -4.71 5.04
CA ALA A 293 11.65 -4.33 6.30
C ALA A 293 10.44 -3.38 6.13
N TYR A 294 10.11 -2.99 4.90
CA TYR A 294 9.05 -2.01 4.63
C TYR A 294 7.80 -2.61 4.00
N TYR A 295 7.94 -3.73 3.31
CA TYR A 295 6.92 -4.27 2.44
C TYR A 295 6.71 -5.75 2.67
N PHE A 296 5.46 -6.15 2.85
CA PHE A 296 5.00 -7.53 2.85
C PHE A 296 3.85 -7.66 1.86
N ASN A 297 3.79 -8.78 1.15
CA ASN A 297 2.65 -9.12 0.33
C ASN A 297 2.38 -10.62 0.33
N ILE A 298 1.11 -10.97 0.27
CA ILE A 298 0.68 -12.35 0.13
C ILE A 298 -0.59 -12.39 -0.72
N GLU A 299 -0.69 -13.38 -1.61
CA GLU A 299 -1.96 -13.73 -2.23
C GLU A 299 -2.64 -14.72 -1.28
N TYR A 300 -3.61 -14.23 -0.52
CA TYR A 300 -4.10 -14.89 0.69
C TYR A 300 -4.77 -16.24 0.40
N PHE A 301 -5.54 -16.34 -0.68
CA PHE A 301 -6.17 -17.62 -1.03
C PHE A 301 -5.14 -18.63 -1.52
N GLY A 302 -4.19 -18.21 -2.35
CA GLY A 302 -3.07 -19.06 -2.80
C GLY A 302 -2.18 -19.50 -1.64
N PHE A 303 -1.98 -18.66 -0.62
CA PHE A 303 -1.30 -19.04 0.61
C PHE A 303 -2.06 -20.14 1.35
N LEU A 304 -3.37 -20.00 1.56
CA LEU A 304 -4.17 -21.01 2.24
C LEU A 304 -4.20 -22.32 1.45
N MET A 305 -4.27 -22.25 0.13
CA MET A 305 -4.30 -23.42 -0.78
C MET A 305 -2.91 -24.05 -1.04
N ASP A 306 -1.82 -23.43 -0.59
CA ASP A 306 -0.48 -24.03 -0.73
C ASP A 306 -0.45 -25.38 0.00
N PRO A 307 -0.08 -26.50 -0.65
CA PRO A 307 -0.18 -27.84 -0.06
C PRO A 307 0.61 -28.02 1.24
N VAL A 308 1.76 -27.32 1.38
CA VAL A 308 2.58 -27.37 2.59
C VAL A 308 1.91 -26.59 3.70
N ILE A 309 1.36 -25.41 3.39
CA ILE A 309 0.65 -24.57 4.35
C ILE A 309 -0.65 -25.23 4.81
N SER A 310 -1.47 -25.70 3.87
CA SER A 310 -2.68 -26.48 4.14
C SER A 310 -2.40 -27.67 5.06
N GLN A 311 -1.27 -28.38 4.87
CA GLN A 311 -0.86 -29.46 5.77
C GLN A 311 -0.57 -28.96 7.18
N LYS A 312 0.27 -27.92 7.31
CA LYS A 312 0.64 -27.33 8.61
C LYS A 312 -0.57 -26.77 9.37
N LEU A 313 -1.60 -26.34 8.65
CA LEU A 313 -2.86 -25.84 9.23
C LEU A 313 -3.90 -26.94 9.47
N GLY A 314 -3.61 -28.20 9.14
CA GLY A 314 -4.57 -29.30 9.27
C GLY A 314 -5.77 -29.20 8.32
N LEU A 315 -5.63 -28.51 7.19
CA LEU A 315 -6.70 -28.27 6.21
C LEU A 315 -6.71 -29.28 5.05
N LYS A 316 -5.70 -30.16 4.97
CA LYS A 316 -5.33 -30.91 3.76
C LYS A 316 -6.17 -32.17 3.50
N SER A 317 -7.00 -32.65 4.43
CA SER A 317 -7.59 -33.98 4.28
C SER A 317 -8.89 -34.04 3.49
N GLU A 318 -9.69 -32.95 3.40
CA GLU A 318 -10.93 -32.95 2.62
C GLU A 318 -11.28 -31.55 2.09
N PRO A 319 -11.80 -31.40 0.85
CA PRO A 319 -12.33 -30.12 0.35
C PRO A 319 -13.32 -29.45 1.32
N CYS A 320 -14.07 -30.27 2.08
CA CYS A 320 -15.00 -29.83 3.10
C CYS A 320 -14.31 -29.07 4.25
N MET A 321 -13.04 -29.36 4.57
CA MET A 321 -12.31 -28.74 5.68
C MET A 321 -11.82 -27.34 5.31
N MET A 322 -11.25 -27.18 4.12
CA MET A 322 -10.88 -25.86 3.60
C MET A 322 -12.12 -25.00 3.40
N GLU A 323 -13.21 -25.56 2.87
CA GLU A 323 -14.47 -24.85 2.71
C GLU A 323 -15.04 -24.42 4.09
N ARG A 324 -15.07 -25.31 5.09
CA ARG A 324 -15.49 -24.98 6.46
C ARG A 324 -14.60 -23.90 7.08
N TYR A 325 -13.29 -23.95 6.86
CA TYR A 325 -12.36 -22.94 7.34
C TYR A 325 -12.62 -21.58 6.69
N LEU A 326 -12.68 -21.53 5.35
CA LEU A 326 -12.96 -20.31 4.58
C LEU A 326 -14.36 -19.75 4.87
N SER A 327 -15.35 -20.61 5.12
CA SER A 327 -16.72 -20.21 5.45
C SER A 327 -16.79 -19.32 6.69
N LYS A 328 -15.82 -19.43 7.61
CA LYS A 328 -15.68 -18.52 8.77
C LYS A 328 -15.36 -17.08 8.38
N TYR A 329 -14.80 -16.86 7.18
CA TYR A 329 -14.25 -15.58 6.74
C TYR A 329 -14.99 -14.96 5.54
N VAL A 330 -15.45 -15.79 4.60
CA VAL A 330 -16.08 -15.33 3.34
C VAL A 330 -17.54 -15.78 3.18
N GLY A 331 -18.07 -16.56 4.12
CA GLY A 331 -19.37 -17.22 4.02
C GLY A 331 -19.35 -18.46 3.13
N LYS A 332 -20.30 -19.38 3.35
CA LYS A 332 -20.32 -20.70 2.69
C LYS A 332 -20.34 -20.61 1.15
N PRO A 333 -21.22 -19.82 0.49
CA PRO A 333 -21.27 -19.79 -0.98
C PRO A 333 -19.95 -19.34 -1.63
N ASN A 334 -19.29 -18.34 -1.04
CA ASN A 334 -17.99 -17.87 -1.54
C ASN A 334 -16.87 -18.87 -1.23
N ALA A 335 -16.92 -19.53 -0.08
CA ALA A 335 -15.95 -20.55 0.28
C ALA A 335 -16.01 -21.75 -0.69
N SER A 336 -17.20 -22.26 -0.99
CA SER A 336 -17.38 -23.35 -1.96
C SER A 336 -16.80 -22.95 -3.32
N ARG A 337 -17.12 -21.73 -3.78
CA ARG A 337 -16.60 -21.18 -5.03
C ARG A 337 -15.07 -21.10 -5.05
N LEU A 338 -14.43 -20.68 -3.96
CA LEU A 338 -12.97 -20.59 -3.87
C LEU A 338 -12.31 -21.97 -3.94
N VAL A 339 -12.84 -22.95 -3.20
CA VAL A 339 -12.28 -24.31 -3.13
C VAL A 339 -12.48 -25.09 -4.42
N SER A 340 -13.50 -24.75 -5.23
CA SER A 340 -13.72 -25.39 -6.53
C SER A 340 -12.70 -25.02 -7.62
N PHE A 341 -11.90 -23.97 -7.43
CA PHE A 341 -10.89 -23.58 -8.41
C PHE A 341 -9.58 -24.36 -8.23
N ASP A 342 -8.97 -24.76 -9.36
CA ASP A 342 -7.56 -25.15 -9.36
C ASP A 342 -6.72 -23.93 -8.88
N PRO A 343 -5.80 -24.08 -7.92
CA PRO A 343 -4.87 -23.01 -7.51
C PRO A 343 -4.08 -22.39 -8.67
N ARG A 344 -3.98 -23.08 -9.81
CA ARG A 344 -3.34 -22.64 -11.06
C ARG A 344 -4.31 -21.99 -12.05
N ASP A 345 -5.63 -22.04 -11.84
CA ASP A 345 -6.60 -21.40 -12.75
C ASP A 345 -6.41 -19.87 -12.71
N PRO A 346 -6.07 -19.22 -13.84
CA PRO A 346 -5.88 -17.77 -13.88
C PRO A 346 -7.17 -16.98 -13.64
N ARG A 347 -8.34 -17.62 -13.73
CA ARG A 347 -9.67 -17.02 -13.47
C ARG A 347 -10.08 -17.11 -12.02
N ARG A 348 -9.33 -17.82 -11.18
CA ARG A 348 -9.67 -17.97 -9.76
C ARG A 348 -9.74 -16.60 -9.09
N PRO A 349 -10.60 -16.42 -8.08
CA PRO A 349 -10.56 -15.23 -7.25
C PRO A 349 -9.17 -15.11 -6.59
N VAL A 350 -8.61 -13.91 -6.64
CA VAL A 350 -7.35 -13.56 -5.99
C VAL A 350 -7.62 -12.50 -4.94
N PHE A 351 -7.00 -12.65 -3.76
CA PHE A 351 -7.07 -11.63 -2.72
C PHE A 351 -5.67 -11.30 -2.23
N ALA A 352 -5.18 -10.14 -2.65
CA ALA A 352 -3.87 -9.66 -2.23
C ALA A 352 -3.96 -8.94 -0.88
N LEU A 353 -3.15 -9.32 0.08
CA LEU A 353 -2.91 -8.53 1.27
C LEU A 353 -1.51 -7.93 1.18
N VAL A 354 -1.42 -6.62 1.33
CA VAL A 354 -0.18 -5.87 1.22
C VAL A 354 -0.01 -5.00 2.46
N LEU A 355 1.08 -5.20 3.20
CA LEU A 355 1.38 -4.46 4.43
C LEU A 355 2.62 -3.61 4.23
N PHE A 356 2.56 -2.39 4.73
CA PHE A 356 3.61 -1.39 4.57
C PHE A 356 4.03 -0.78 5.91
N SER A 357 5.25 -1.04 6.35
CA SER A 357 5.92 -0.21 7.34
C SER A 357 6.57 0.97 6.60
N TRP A 358 5.79 2.02 6.33
CA TRP A 358 6.28 3.14 5.52
C TRP A 358 7.50 3.82 6.19
N PRO A 359 8.61 4.01 5.47
CA PRO A 359 9.73 4.78 5.98
C PRO A 359 9.41 6.29 5.99
N ASP A 360 10.15 7.04 6.81
CA ASP A 360 10.24 8.50 6.75
C ASP A 360 11.72 8.90 6.69
N SER A 361 12.04 10.18 6.78
CA SER A 361 13.43 10.65 6.71
C SER A 361 14.33 10.03 7.79
N HIS A 362 13.80 9.59 8.94
CA HIS A 362 14.58 9.02 10.03
C HIS A 362 15.04 7.61 9.74
N ASN A 363 14.15 6.76 9.22
CA ASN A 363 14.39 5.31 9.13
C ASN A 363 14.37 4.76 7.70
N ILE A 364 14.71 5.59 6.73
CA ILE A 364 14.77 5.18 5.33
C ILE A 364 16.11 4.58 4.92
N ASP A 365 16.06 3.35 4.39
CA ASP A 365 17.08 2.71 3.57
C ASP A 365 16.73 2.99 2.10
N TYR A 366 17.35 4.02 1.56
CA TYR A 366 17.03 4.56 0.24
C TYR A 366 17.32 3.57 -0.89
N GLU A 367 18.36 2.74 -0.74
CA GLU A 367 18.72 1.72 -1.72
C GLU A 367 17.65 0.62 -1.85
N GLU A 368 16.94 0.30 -0.77
CA GLU A 368 15.88 -0.71 -0.79
C GLU A 368 14.65 -0.24 -1.56
N ILE A 369 14.32 1.05 -1.44
CA ILE A 369 13.06 1.59 -1.95
C ILE A 369 13.16 2.31 -3.30
N ARG A 370 14.35 2.81 -3.69
CA ARG A 370 14.53 3.56 -4.94
C ARG A 370 14.18 2.77 -6.20
N GLY A 371 14.27 1.44 -6.14
CA GLY A 371 13.93 0.54 -7.25
C GLY A 371 12.50 0.00 -7.23
N LEU A 372 11.58 0.59 -6.46
CA LEU A 372 10.17 0.17 -6.48
C LEU A 372 9.49 0.62 -7.79
N ASN A 373 8.43 -0.08 -8.19
CA ASN A 373 7.77 0.06 -9.48
C ASN A 373 6.79 1.24 -9.58
N LEU A 374 6.93 2.24 -8.70
CA LEU A 374 6.04 3.39 -8.63
C LEU A 374 6.83 4.68 -8.89
N ASP A 375 6.39 5.42 -9.89
CA ASP A 375 6.87 6.75 -10.26
C ASP A 375 5.84 7.81 -9.86
N THR A 376 6.27 9.06 -9.79
CA THR A 376 5.43 10.23 -9.55
C THR A 376 5.86 11.39 -10.44
N VAL A 377 5.02 12.41 -10.50
CA VAL A 377 5.26 13.64 -11.26
C VAL A 377 5.53 14.81 -10.31
N THR A 378 6.58 15.59 -10.59
CA THR A 378 6.91 16.86 -9.93
C THR A 378 6.01 18.00 -10.41
N ARG A 379 5.98 19.16 -9.74
CA ARG A 379 5.29 20.37 -10.27
C ARG A 379 5.85 20.83 -11.63
N ASP A 380 7.15 20.64 -11.88
CA ASP A 380 7.76 20.93 -13.20
C ASP A 380 7.56 19.79 -14.23
N LYS A 381 6.61 18.88 -13.97
CA LYS A 381 6.15 17.82 -14.87
C LYS A 381 7.22 16.78 -15.24
N LYS A 382 8.23 16.63 -14.40
CA LYS A 382 9.24 15.58 -14.52
C LYS A 382 8.78 14.31 -13.82
N ILE A 383 9.00 13.18 -14.48
CA ILE A 383 8.73 11.86 -13.91
C ILE A 383 9.95 11.43 -13.11
N VAL A 384 9.75 11.10 -11.84
CA VAL A 384 10.80 10.60 -10.94
C VAL A 384 10.28 9.39 -10.15
N PRO A 385 11.16 8.57 -9.54
CA PRO A 385 10.72 7.54 -8.62
C PRO A 385 9.86 8.14 -7.49
N TYR A 386 8.76 7.47 -7.13
CA TYR A 386 7.81 7.98 -6.14
C TYR A 386 8.47 8.33 -4.79
N TRP A 387 9.43 7.52 -4.36
CA TRP A 387 10.14 7.73 -3.10
C TRP A 387 11.11 8.91 -3.15
N ASP A 388 11.77 9.12 -4.29
CA ASP A 388 12.50 10.37 -4.50
C ASP A 388 11.56 11.54 -4.36
N GLY A 389 10.33 11.36 -4.86
CA GLY A 389 9.36 12.41 -4.84
C GLY A 389 8.83 12.77 -3.46
N ILE A 390 8.21 11.80 -2.80
CA ILE A 390 7.60 11.97 -1.47
C ILE A 390 8.60 12.49 -0.44
N ILE A 391 9.87 12.10 -0.53
CA ILE A 391 10.80 12.36 0.56
C ILE A 391 11.67 13.59 0.30
N ARG A 392 11.79 14.00 -0.96
CA ARG A 392 12.38 15.30 -1.32
C ARG A 392 11.30 16.36 -1.56
N ASN A 393 10.17 16.22 -0.86
CA ASN A 393 8.95 17.00 -0.97
C ASN A 393 9.21 18.52 -1.10
N GLU A 394 10.20 19.04 -0.37
CA GLU A 394 10.60 20.46 -0.33
C GLU A 394 11.43 20.94 -1.52
N ARG A 395 12.09 20.04 -2.28
CA ARG A 395 13.04 20.42 -3.35
C ARG A 395 12.47 20.36 -4.77
N TYR A 396 11.47 19.52 -4.96
CA TYR A 396 10.89 19.24 -6.28
C TYR A 396 9.46 19.73 -6.38
N ASN A 397 8.96 20.30 -5.28
CA ASN A 397 7.59 20.74 -5.12
C ASN A 397 6.62 19.68 -5.68
N PHE A 398 6.52 18.52 -5.03
CA PHE A 398 5.47 17.53 -5.37
C PHE A 398 4.09 17.93 -4.82
N LEU A 399 4.12 18.93 -3.93
CA LEU A 399 3.00 19.64 -3.35
C LEU A 399 2.26 20.48 -4.39
#